data_AF-Q1MZI6-F1
#
_entry.id   AF-Q1MZI6-F1
#
_cell.length_a   1.000
_cell.length_b   1.000
_cell.length_c   1.000
_cell.angle_alpha   90.00
_cell.angle_beta   90.00
_cell.angle_gamma   90.00
#
_symmetry.space_group_name_H-M   'P 1'
#
loop_
_entity.id
_entity.type
_entity.pdbx_description
1 polymer ?
#
loop_
_entity_poly.entity_id
_entity_poly.type
_entity_poly.pdbx_seq_one_letter_code
_entity_poly.pdbx_strand_id
1 'polypeptide(L)'
;MIIEGSSDIIVRCEFFADASQPCQYLTFRNGFVLVLGPSFMALYKSQDAINDPLGNGLKAIVDLPADQSLSFHKDNGFVTEFSAGFVGLHADKAILITPNDIQLFPSKLDALHNQNEIARLALA
;
A
#
# COMPACT_ATOMS: atom_id res chain seq x y z
N MET A 1 -17.24 -20.42 20.00
CA MET A 1 -16.38 -19.37 20.58
C MET A 1 -15.60 -18.78 19.45
N ILE A 2 -16.07 -17.65 18.92
CA ILE A 2 -15.47 -16.99 17.77
C ILE A 2 -14.56 -15.91 18.34
N ILE A 3 -13.24 -16.12 18.31
CA ILE A 3 -12.28 -15.05 18.55
C ILE A 3 -12.14 -14.32 17.20
N GLU A 4 -13.14 -13.52 16.83
CA GLU A 4 -13.09 -12.69 15.60
C GLU A 4 -12.58 -11.29 15.96
N GLY A 5 -11.31 -11.23 16.33
CA GLY A 5 -10.50 -10.05 16.16
C GLY A 5 -9.51 -10.34 15.05
N SER A 6 -9.89 -10.18 13.78
CA SER A 6 -8.89 -10.14 12.72
C SER A 6 -8.00 -8.92 13.02
N SER A 7 -6.71 -9.18 13.28
CA SER A 7 -5.68 -8.15 13.48
C SER A 7 -5.35 -7.41 12.19
N ASP A 8 -6.15 -7.57 11.14
CA ASP A 8 -5.88 -6.98 9.84
C ASP A 8 -6.18 -5.48 9.90
N ILE A 9 -5.13 -4.73 9.59
CA ILE A 9 -5.14 -3.28 9.43
C ILE A 9 -5.99 -2.91 8.21
N ILE A 10 -5.90 -3.70 7.15
CA ILE A 10 -6.59 -3.48 5.88
C ILE A 10 -7.97 -4.12 5.94
N VAL A 11 -9.01 -3.32 5.68
CA VAL A 11 -10.42 -3.75 5.69
C VAL A 11 -11.03 -3.83 4.29
N ARG A 12 -10.45 -3.12 3.31
CA ARG A 12 -10.85 -3.20 1.89
C ARG A 12 -9.62 -3.12 0.99
N CYS A 13 -9.63 -3.90 -0.08
CA CYS A 13 -8.61 -3.93 -1.11
C CYS A 13 -9.29 -3.86 -2.48
N GLU A 14 -9.10 -2.76 -3.21
CA GLU A 14 -9.86 -2.47 -4.44
C GLU A 14 -8.91 -2.08 -5.57
N PHE A 15 -8.99 -2.80 -6.69
CA PHE A 15 -8.13 -2.56 -7.85
C PHE A 15 -8.91 -1.88 -8.98
N PHE A 16 -8.30 -0.84 -9.56
CA PHE A 16 -8.86 -0.04 -10.64
C PHE A 16 -7.93 -0.12 -11.85
N ALA A 17 -8.25 -1.02 -12.78
CA ALA A 17 -7.43 -1.27 -13.97
C ALA A 17 -7.65 -0.22 -15.09
N ASP A 18 -8.85 0.34 -15.19
CA ASP A 18 -9.29 1.17 -16.32
C ASP A 18 -9.01 2.67 -16.14
N ALA A 19 -8.36 3.07 -15.06
CA ALA A 19 -7.89 4.43 -14.88
C ALA A 19 -6.72 4.74 -15.84
N SER A 20 -6.38 6.02 -16.04
CA SER A 20 -5.24 6.42 -16.88
C SER A 20 -3.92 5.77 -16.45
N GLN A 21 -3.83 5.40 -15.17
CA GLN A 21 -2.84 4.47 -14.63
C GLN A 21 -3.54 3.48 -13.69
N PRO A 22 -3.16 2.19 -13.71
CA PRO A 22 -3.75 1.19 -12.83
C PRO A 22 -3.40 1.52 -11.37
N CYS A 23 -4.39 1.50 -10.49
CA CYS A 23 -4.21 1.84 -9.08
C CYS A 23 -4.89 0.80 -8.19
N GLN A 24 -4.32 0.55 -7.01
CA GLN A 24 -4.98 -0.27 -5.98
C GLN A 24 -5.06 0.46 -4.66
N TYR A 25 -6.24 0.41 -4.05
CA TYR A 25 -6.54 1.07 -2.79
C TYR A 25 -6.58 0.04 -1.67
N LEU A 26 -5.80 0.29 -0.63
CA LEU A 26 -5.80 -0.45 0.63
C LEU A 26 -6.40 0.45 1.70
N THR A 27 -7.68 0.25 2.00
CA THR A 27 -8.37 1.01 3.06
C THR A 27 -8.03 0.42 4.41
N PHE A 28 -7.47 1.23 5.28
CA PHE A 28 -7.14 0.86 6.65
C PHE A 28 -8.37 1.02 7.55
N ARG A 29 -8.37 0.29 8.68
CA ARG A 29 -9.45 0.33 9.67
C ARG A 29 -9.66 1.73 10.29
N ASN A 30 -8.63 2.56 10.31
CA ASN A 30 -8.70 3.95 10.78
C ASN A 30 -9.21 4.93 9.70
N GLY A 31 -9.60 4.44 8.52
CA GLY A 31 -10.11 5.25 7.41
C GLY A 31 -9.06 5.76 6.44
N PHE A 32 -7.76 5.64 6.75
CA PHE A 32 -6.71 6.00 5.80
C PHE A 32 -6.72 5.08 4.59
N VAL A 33 -6.23 5.58 3.46
CA VAL A 33 -6.16 4.82 2.21
C VAL A 33 -4.75 4.89 1.67
N LEU A 34 -4.06 3.74 1.64
CA LEU A 34 -2.82 3.58 0.92
C LEU A 34 -3.16 3.27 -0.55
N VAL A 35 -2.72 4.14 -1.44
CA VAL A 35 -2.87 4.02 -2.89
C VAL A 35 -1.54 3.56 -3.47
N LEU A 36 -1.59 2.44 -4.19
CA LEU A 36 -0.47 1.88 -4.94
C LEU A 36 -0.67 2.16 -6.42
N GLY A 37 0.37 2.70 -7.06
CA GLY A 37 0.49 2.74 -8.51
C GLY A 37 1.80 2.09 -8.97
N PRO A 38 2.04 1.96 -10.29
CA PRO A 38 3.25 1.31 -10.80
C PRO A 38 4.53 2.00 -10.35
N SER A 39 4.51 3.33 -10.20
CA SER A 39 5.68 4.14 -9.92
C SER A 39 5.55 5.00 -8.66
N PHE A 40 4.56 4.75 -7.80
CA PHE A 40 4.39 5.53 -6.57
C PHE A 40 3.61 4.77 -5.49
N MET A 41 3.76 5.24 -4.25
CA MET A 41 2.84 4.95 -3.14
C MET A 41 2.39 6.26 -2.51
N ALA A 42 1.11 6.36 -2.18
CA ALA A 42 0.56 7.56 -1.54
C ALA A 42 -0.41 7.18 -0.41
N LEU A 43 -0.35 7.89 0.71
CA LEU A 43 -1.29 7.73 1.80
C LEU A 43 -2.25 8.93 1.84
N TYR A 44 -3.54 8.65 1.87
CA TYR A 44 -4.60 9.64 2.03
C TYR A 44 -5.32 9.47 3.36
N LYS A 45 -5.83 10.59 3.91
CA LYS A 45 -6.63 10.59 5.14
C LYS A 45 -7.98 9.86 5.01
N SER A 46 -8.49 9.74 3.78
CA SER A 46 -9.76 9.08 3.44
C SER A 46 -9.86 8.84 1.93
N GLN A 47 -10.75 7.93 1.53
CA GLN A 47 -11.04 7.67 0.11
C GLN A 47 -11.59 8.91 -0.61
N ASP A 48 -12.49 9.66 0.03
CA ASP A 48 -13.06 10.90 -0.53
C ASP A 48 -12.00 11.94 -0.87
N ALA A 49 -10.88 11.95 -0.14
CA ALA A 49 -9.83 12.93 -0.33
C ALA A 49 -8.90 12.63 -1.51
N ILE A 50 -8.97 11.42 -2.09
CA ILE A 50 -8.17 11.03 -3.27
C ILE A 50 -8.57 11.89 -4.48
N ASN A 51 -9.87 12.21 -4.59
CA ASN A 51 -10.43 12.98 -5.70
C ASN A 51 -10.68 14.45 -5.31
N ASP A 52 -10.15 14.92 -4.18
CA ASP A 52 -10.25 16.32 -3.79
C ASP A 52 -9.42 17.18 -4.77
N PRO A 53 -10.03 18.09 -5.55
CA PRO A 53 -9.32 18.91 -6.53
C PRO A 53 -8.22 19.80 -5.92
N LEU A 54 -8.32 20.09 -4.63
CA LEU A 54 -7.34 20.90 -3.90
C LEU A 54 -6.29 20.04 -3.18
N GLY A 55 -6.43 18.71 -3.21
CA GLY A 55 -5.48 17.78 -2.60
C GLY A 55 -5.47 17.79 -1.07
N ASN A 56 -6.51 18.27 -0.38
CA ASN A 56 -6.51 18.50 1.07
C ASN A 56 -6.54 17.22 1.95
N GLY A 57 -6.18 16.06 1.42
CA GLY A 57 -6.07 14.85 2.21
C GLY A 57 -4.90 13.94 1.89
N LEU A 58 -3.97 14.37 1.03
CA LEU A 58 -2.69 13.70 0.91
C LEU A 58 -1.92 13.83 2.23
N LYS A 59 -1.50 12.70 2.79
CA LYS A 59 -0.68 12.63 4.01
C LYS A 59 0.80 12.49 3.66
N ALA A 60 1.10 11.59 2.74
CA ALA A 60 2.45 11.33 2.26
C ALA A 60 2.39 10.74 0.86
N ILE A 61 3.43 10.97 0.06
CA ILE A 61 3.63 10.35 -1.24
C ILE A 61 5.11 10.08 -1.44
N VAL A 62 5.43 8.98 -2.12
CA VAL A 62 6.79 8.66 -2.54
C VAL A 62 6.75 8.08 -3.94
N ASP A 63 7.61 8.60 -4.82
CA ASP A 63 7.85 8.04 -6.14
C ASP A 63 8.79 6.84 -6.02
N LEU A 64 8.55 5.83 -6.85
CA LEU A 64 9.39 4.64 -6.95
C LEU A 64 10.39 4.79 -8.10
N PRO A 65 11.64 4.37 -7.93
CA PRO A 65 12.60 4.27 -9.02
C PRO A 65 12.06 3.40 -10.17
N ALA A 66 12.43 3.73 -11.41
CA ALA A 66 11.91 3.05 -12.60
C ALA A 66 12.23 1.54 -12.62
N ASP A 67 13.38 1.12 -12.06
CA ASP A 67 13.79 -0.27 -11.90
C ASP A 67 13.09 -0.98 -10.72
N GLN A 68 12.36 -0.23 -9.90
CA GLN A 68 11.63 -0.72 -8.72
C GLN A 68 10.11 -0.57 -8.86
N SER A 69 9.61 -0.38 -10.09
CA SER A 69 8.17 -0.28 -10.35
C SER A 69 7.39 -1.49 -9.86
N LEU A 70 6.17 -1.30 -9.39
CA LEU A 70 5.28 -2.37 -8.96
C LEU A 70 4.64 -3.07 -10.15
N SER A 71 4.69 -4.40 -10.14
CA SER A 71 3.99 -5.25 -11.09
C SER A 71 2.54 -5.49 -10.65
N PHE A 72 1.63 -5.63 -11.61
CA PHE A 72 0.24 -5.98 -11.35
C PHE A 72 -0.29 -7.01 -12.35
N HIS A 73 -1.33 -7.73 -11.95
CA HIS A 73 -2.16 -8.52 -12.85
C HIS A 73 -3.57 -7.93 -12.93
N LYS A 74 -4.26 -8.14 -14.06
CA LYS A 74 -5.60 -7.59 -14.29
C LYS A 74 -6.65 -8.10 -13.30
N ASP A 75 -6.48 -9.33 -12.81
CA ASP A 75 -7.49 -10.00 -11.97
C ASP A 75 -7.34 -9.72 -10.48
N ASN A 76 -6.13 -9.42 -9.99
CA ASN A 76 -5.86 -9.24 -8.56
C ASN A 76 -5.08 -7.94 -8.20
N GLY A 77 -4.71 -7.13 -9.20
CA GLY A 77 -3.97 -5.90 -8.98
C GLY A 77 -2.49 -6.14 -8.64
N PHE A 78 -1.94 -5.28 -7.79
CA PHE A 78 -0.57 -5.30 -7.29
C PHE A 78 -0.39 -6.25 -6.10
N VAL A 79 -1.44 -6.44 -5.29
CA VAL A 79 -1.40 -7.14 -4.00
C VAL A 79 -1.73 -8.61 -4.15
N THR A 80 -0.90 -9.48 -3.59
CA THR A 80 -1.07 -10.95 -3.61
C THR A 80 -1.64 -11.49 -2.30
N GLU A 81 -1.20 -10.94 -1.17
CA GLU A 81 -1.68 -11.30 0.16
C GLU A 81 -1.56 -10.11 1.12
N PHE A 82 -2.32 -10.10 2.21
CA PHE A 82 -2.07 -9.21 3.33
C PHE A 82 -2.57 -9.80 4.64
N SER A 83 -1.85 -9.52 5.73
CA SER A 83 -2.31 -9.80 7.09
C SER A 83 -1.51 -9.01 8.12
N ALA A 84 -2.17 -8.54 9.18
CA ALA A 84 -1.54 -7.92 10.35
C ALA A 84 -0.52 -6.78 10.05
N GLY A 85 -0.69 -6.06 8.94
CA GLY A 85 0.21 -4.98 8.51
C GLY A 85 1.28 -5.39 7.51
N PHE A 86 1.44 -6.68 7.22
CA PHE A 86 2.20 -7.17 6.08
C PHE A 86 1.33 -7.17 4.82
N VAL A 87 1.89 -6.75 3.68
CA VAL A 87 1.26 -6.83 2.36
C VAL A 87 2.27 -7.44 1.38
N GLY A 88 1.95 -8.61 0.85
CA GLY A 88 2.69 -9.21 -0.26
C GLY A 88 2.26 -8.60 -1.59
N LEU A 89 3.25 -8.33 -2.45
CA LEU A 89 3.05 -7.84 -3.81
C LEU A 89 3.58 -8.86 -4.82
N HIS A 90 3.34 -8.61 -6.11
CA HIS A 90 4.00 -9.35 -7.18
C HIS A 90 5.51 -9.11 -7.21
N ALA A 91 6.24 -10.04 -7.83
CA ALA A 91 7.71 -10.03 -7.89
C ALA A 91 8.38 -10.03 -6.51
N ASP A 92 7.80 -10.77 -5.56
CA ASP A 92 8.24 -10.98 -4.17
C ASP A 92 8.33 -9.72 -3.28
N LYS A 93 8.03 -8.54 -3.83
CA LYS A 93 8.05 -7.28 -3.08
C LYS A 93 7.05 -7.33 -1.93
N ALA A 94 7.38 -6.59 -0.87
CA ALA A 94 6.55 -6.56 0.33
C ALA A 94 6.42 -5.13 0.86
N ILE A 95 5.24 -4.81 1.39
CA ILE A 95 5.03 -3.59 2.18
C ILE A 95 4.86 -3.99 3.65
N LEU A 96 5.54 -3.27 4.52
CA LEU A 96 5.33 -3.33 5.96
C LEU A 96 4.65 -2.04 6.42
N ILE A 97 3.48 -2.18 7.03
CA ILE A 97 2.72 -1.10 7.64
C ILE A 97 2.97 -1.14 9.14
N THR A 98 3.56 -0.07 9.65
CA THR A 98 3.77 0.15 11.09
C THR A 98 3.06 1.43 11.53
N PRO A 99 2.96 1.72 12.84
CA PRO A 99 2.34 2.96 13.30
C PRO A 99 2.99 4.24 12.78
N ASN A 100 4.30 4.22 12.49
CA ASN A 100 5.08 5.41 12.12
C ASN A 100 5.48 5.44 10.65
N ASP A 101 5.55 4.29 9.99
CA ASP A 101 6.09 4.18 8.64
C ASP A 101 5.32 3.14 7.82
N ILE A 102 5.19 3.42 6.52
CA ILE A 102 4.80 2.42 5.50
C ILE A 102 6.00 2.26 4.57
N GLN A 103 6.59 1.06 4.56
CA GLN A 103 7.87 0.80 3.90
C GLN A 103 7.71 -0.26 2.81
N LEU A 104 8.35 -0.07 1.66
CA LEU A 104 8.42 -1.02 0.56
C LEU A 104 9.78 -1.70 0.54
N PHE A 105 9.77 -3.02 0.37
CA PHE A 105 10.94 -3.88 0.35
C PHE A 105 10.99 -4.73 -0.93
N PRO A 106 12.20 -5.11 -1.38
CA PRO A 106 12.36 -5.95 -2.57
C PRO A 106 11.93 -7.40 -2.31
N SER A 107 11.90 -7.84 -1.05
CA SER A 107 11.43 -9.17 -0.67
C SER A 107 10.76 -9.20 0.70
N LYS A 108 9.99 -10.26 0.97
CA LYS A 108 9.48 -10.59 2.32
C LYS A 108 10.62 -10.76 3.34
N LEU A 109 11.75 -11.34 2.95
CA LEU A 109 12.88 -11.54 3.84
C LEU A 109 13.49 -10.21 4.27
N ASP A 110 13.66 -9.28 3.32
CA ASP A 110 14.12 -7.93 3.57
C ASP A 110 13.17 -7.17 4.50
N ALA A 111 11.86 -7.32 4.31
CA ALA A 111 10.85 -6.73 5.20
C ALA A 111 10.93 -7.29 6.63
N LEU A 112 11.11 -8.61 6.78
CA LEU A 112 11.25 -9.26 8.11
C LEU A 112 12.49 -8.79 8.86
N HIS A 113 13.58 -8.52 8.15
CA HIS A 113 14.83 -8.03 8.73
C HIS A 113 14.95 -6.50 8.73
N ASN A 114 13.98 -5.79 8.15
CA ASN A 114 13.98 -4.33 7.94
C ASN A 114 15.27 -3.82 7.26
N GLN A 115 15.61 -4.39 6.11
CA GLN A 115 16.83 -4.08 5.34
C GLN A 115 16.50 -3.80 3.87
N ASN A 116 17.40 -3.16 3.14
CA ASN A 116 17.28 -2.92 1.69
C ASN A 116 15.95 -2.25 1.28
N GLU A 117 15.46 -1.32 2.09
CA GLU A 117 14.24 -0.56 1.81
C GLU A 117 14.34 0.13 0.43
N ILE A 118 13.26 0.03 -0.36
CA ILE A 118 13.11 0.72 -1.64
C ILE A 118 12.57 2.13 -1.42
N ALA A 119 11.51 2.25 -0.62
CA ALA A 119 10.80 3.50 -0.40
C ALA A 119 10.06 3.49 0.95
N ARG A 120 9.78 4.68 1.47
CA ARG A 120 9.07 4.88 2.73
C ARG A 120 8.15 6.09 2.70
N LEU A 121 6.98 5.92 3.31
CA LEU A 121 6.10 7.01 3.73
C LEU A 121 6.26 7.18 5.24
N ALA A 122 6.92 8.27 5.67
CA ALA A 122 7.01 8.64 7.07
C ALA A 122 5.71 9.30 7.53
N LEU A 123 5.13 8.81 8.63
CA LEU A 123 3.83 9.25 9.16
C LEU A 123 3.95 10.16 10.39
N ALA A 124 5.19 10.37 10.88
CA ALA A 124 5.54 11.17 12.06
C ALA A 124 6.16 12.52 11.68
#